data_AF-A0A327J547-F1
#
_entry.id   AF-A0A327J547-F1
#
_cell.length_a   1.000
_cell.length_b   1.000
_cell.length_c   1.000
_cell.angle_alpha   90.00
_cell.angle_beta   90.00
_cell.angle_gamma   90.00
#
_symmetry.space_group_name_H-M   'P 1'
#
loop_
_entity.id
_entity.type
_entity.pdbx_description
1 polymer ?
#
loop_
_entity_poly.entity_id
_entity_poly.type
_entity_poly.pdbx_seq_one_letter_code
_entity_poly.pdbx_strand_id
1 'polypeptide(L)'
;MSFKTNAKIMISISSIKLNSFNLYNPQCLKGIPHTPPKEQKQTNSLGQTYPAIYFTGELQRPHKVSLKHPSREIPQIDKTRPVTTQKMQAHLDSIYNNYQKSLNEISKEDIKKAVNNIEKSTNYSRKEILYAMQQATQFGNIKSINTIIKALNDNNILLSECDFSNNEQTFYDPNFGLNRALKYLMNKKRMRDFQDLEFKRIKFGVFLDSKTLEKLEQGKKLHPKETSKILKNKNIKFFVLSGFDNGINFFDRSKDLETVTKELLQSKEIDNQIINKAKGLGIKPIIIKNENSPTIDNIYKQLQPEKMSKEELNATVDAALLVGLPYDKNSRNEVKNDVLQYIDNAMVVMTPETISKNLKNMHKQIVKYNAKLGRNQDDILYCIPEKEKSYDLINYQMQLIGNIPSNQFVDFDELLQDIDKPYFNNKTIVFLDDCAISGVSLFELYWVLDDIGFESKIPESNIIFAPVYATKKGCQNIQNVIDNQHRRNKDKIIYGTKETKNWNDNIKNSRFLTHVIGNSQYSKPKDFTKPCVIYPYMSPDNNCEFAANIAVLHDITHGDNKIFDRERGVKRIKSYSNLCKIIQITTQKLLNNEELPND
;
A
#
# COMPACT_ATOMS: atom_id res chain seq x y z
N MET A 1 -28.23 71.89 0.13
CA MET A 1 -28.26 71.71 1.59
C MET A 1 -27.31 70.58 1.97
N SER A 2 -26.32 70.89 2.82
CA SER A 2 -25.50 69.97 3.62
C SER A 2 -26.43 69.01 4.42
N PHE A 3 -26.13 67.73 4.62
CA PHE A 3 -25.05 67.21 5.47
C PHE A 3 -24.52 65.83 5.06
N LYS A 4 -23.19 65.71 5.25
CA LYS A 4 -22.39 64.48 5.31
C LYS A 4 -22.68 63.69 6.58
N THR A 5 -22.58 62.36 6.51
CA THR A 5 -21.75 61.58 7.46
C THR A 5 -21.29 60.26 6.85
N ASN A 6 -19.98 60.03 6.99
CA ASN A 6 -19.25 58.82 6.65
C ASN A 6 -19.52 57.72 7.68
N ALA A 7 -19.62 56.47 7.23
CA ALA A 7 -19.15 55.31 7.98
C ALA A 7 -18.66 54.22 7.02
N LYS A 8 -17.36 54.24 6.73
CA LYS A 8 -16.63 53.06 6.23
C LYS A 8 -16.59 52.05 7.39
N ILE A 9 -17.32 50.96 7.29
CA ILE A 9 -17.03 49.77 8.09
C ILE A 9 -15.93 49.01 7.35
N MET A 10 -14.70 49.26 7.78
CA MET A 10 -13.51 48.51 7.40
C MET A 10 -13.41 47.32 8.36
N ILE A 11 -13.91 46.15 7.96
CA ILE A 11 -13.67 44.92 8.73
C ILE A 11 -12.25 44.47 8.39
N SER A 12 -11.31 44.86 9.23
CA SER A 12 -10.00 44.23 9.35
C SER A 12 -10.22 42.82 9.91
N ILE A 13 -10.23 41.82 9.04
CA ILE A 13 -10.08 40.43 9.48
C ILE A 13 -8.57 40.21 9.62
N SER A 14 -8.08 40.41 10.84
CA SER A 14 -6.76 39.96 11.26
C SER A 14 -6.57 38.48 10.91
N SER A 15 -5.41 38.18 10.34
CA SER A 15 -4.93 36.84 10.00
C SER A 15 -5.14 35.85 11.15
N ILE A 16 -6.17 35.02 11.03
CA ILE A 16 -6.32 33.83 11.86
C ILE A 16 -5.20 32.88 11.41
N LYS A 17 -4.16 32.76 12.24
CA LYS A 17 -3.23 31.63 12.16
C LYS A 17 -4.07 30.35 12.30
N LEU A 18 -4.26 29.65 11.19
CA LEU A 18 -4.74 28.28 11.16
C LEU A 18 -3.71 27.43 11.91
N ASN A 19 -3.98 27.20 13.20
CA ASN A 19 -3.31 26.15 13.94
C ASN A 19 -3.69 24.83 13.30
N SER A 20 -2.67 24.14 12.78
CA SER A 20 -2.62 22.75 12.37
C SER A 20 -3.77 21.90 12.93
N PHE A 21 -4.69 21.49 12.07
CA PHE A 21 -5.63 20.42 12.37
C PHE A 21 -4.84 19.10 12.49
N ASN A 22 -4.46 18.76 13.72
CA ASN A 22 -4.03 17.41 14.06
C ASN A 22 -5.28 16.52 14.08
N LEU A 23 -5.62 15.94 12.94
CA LEU A 23 -6.43 14.72 12.90
C LEU A 23 -5.59 13.62 13.58
N TYR A 24 -6.14 13.02 14.64
CA TYR A 24 -5.53 12.06 15.57
C TYR A 24 -4.85 12.64 16.83
N ASN A 25 -5.64 12.74 17.90
CA ASN A 25 -5.11 12.71 19.26
C ASN A 25 -5.93 11.71 20.11
N PRO A 26 -5.37 10.58 20.58
CA PRO A 26 -6.04 9.70 21.51
C PRO A 26 -5.77 10.24 22.92
N GLN A 27 -6.56 11.23 23.38
CA GLN A 27 -6.48 11.65 24.77
C GLN A 27 -7.28 10.73 25.68
N CYS A 28 -6.50 10.01 26.47
CA CYS A 28 -6.84 9.29 27.69
C CYS A 28 -7.80 10.09 28.58
N LEU A 29 -8.98 9.54 28.86
CA LEU A 29 -9.92 10.07 29.87
C LEU A 29 -9.31 9.88 31.26
N LYS A 30 -8.83 10.96 31.88
CA LYS A 30 -8.59 11.02 33.33
C LYS A 30 -9.83 11.58 34.03
N GLY A 31 -10.34 10.81 35.00
CA GLY A 31 -11.00 11.26 36.23
C GLY A 31 -12.27 12.12 36.12
N ILE A 32 -13.45 11.51 36.31
CA ILE A 32 -14.68 12.24 36.65
C ILE A 32 -14.66 12.52 38.17
N PRO A 33 -14.85 13.77 38.64
CA PRO A 33 -15.19 14.04 40.03
C PRO A 33 -16.69 13.81 40.26
N HIS A 34 -17.02 13.12 41.36
CA HIS A 34 -18.39 12.91 41.83
C HIS A 34 -19.12 14.24 42.09
N THR A 35 -20.26 14.45 41.43
CA THR A 35 -21.33 15.32 41.91
C THR A 35 -22.68 14.81 41.38
N PRO A 36 -23.73 14.72 42.21
CA PRO A 36 -25.03 14.18 41.78
C PRO A 36 -25.83 15.24 40.99
N PRO A 37 -26.53 14.86 39.91
CA PRO A 37 -27.33 15.81 39.13
C PRO A 37 -28.68 16.10 39.78
N LYS A 38 -29.03 17.39 39.85
CA LYS A 38 -30.39 17.89 40.13
C LYS A 38 -31.29 17.68 38.91
N GLU A 39 -32.56 17.36 39.18
CA GLU A 39 -33.61 17.08 38.20
C GLU A 39 -33.76 18.19 37.14
N GLN A 40 -33.61 17.82 35.86
CA GLN A 40 -34.17 18.55 34.73
C GLN A 40 -35.15 17.65 34.00
N LYS A 41 -36.41 18.08 33.91
CA LYS A 41 -37.46 17.42 33.13
C LYS A 41 -37.23 17.70 31.65
N GLN A 42 -37.03 16.65 30.84
CA GLN A 42 -37.17 16.71 29.38
C GLN A 42 -38.43 15.94 28.98
N THR A 43 -39.23 16.56 28.10
CA THR A 43 -40.41 16.00 27.44
C THR A 43 -40.04 15.48 26.06
N ASN A 44 -40.57 14.31 25.68
CA ASN A 44 -40.39 13.69 24.37
C ASN A 44 -41.74 13.59 23.63
N SER A 45 -41.69 13.57 22.31
CA SER A 45 -42.74 13.82 21.32
C SER A 45 -43.85 12.76 21.16
N LEU A 46 -44.21 12.00 22.20
CA LEU A 46 -45.22 10.93 22.10
C LEU A 46 -46.22 10.83 23.26
N GLY A 47 -46.38 11.87 24.08
CA GLY A 47 -47.63 12.14 24.81
C GLY A 47 -48.27 11.00 25.62
N GLN A 48 -47.52 10.03 26.13
CA GLN A 48 -48.05 8.94 26.97
C GLN A 48 -47.49 9.05 28.39
N THR A 49 -48.37 9.43 29.32
CA THR A 49 -48.16 9.40 30.77
C THR A 49 -48.45 8.00 31.30
N TYR A 50 -47.45 7.34 31.89
CA TYR A 50 -47.66 6.23 32.83
C TYR A 50 -47.56 6.77 34.26
N PRO A 51 -48.40 6.30 35.20
CA PRO A 51 -48.28 6.69 36.60
C PRO A 51 -46.96 6.18 37.19
N ALA A 52 -46.15 7.10 37.70
CA ALA A 52 -45.00 6.76 38.52
C ALA A 52 -45.51 6.23 39.88
N ILE A 53 -45.54 4.91 40.04
CA ILE A 53 -45.72 4.29 41.34
C ILE A 53 -44.41 4.42 42.10
N TYR A 54 -44.36 5.34 43.06
CA TYR A 54 -43.27 5.44 44.01
C TYR A 54 -43.40 4.32 45.05
N PHE A 55 -42.53 3.32 44.99
CA PHE A 55 -42.37 2.36 46.08
C PHE A 55 -41.52 3.00 47.18
N THR A 56 -42.17 3.59 48.18
CA THR A 56 -41.57 3.85 49.50
C THR A 56 -41.88 2.66 50.41
N GLY A 57 -41.05 1.63 50.31
CA GLY A 57 -41.13 0.47 51.19
C GLY A 57 -39.75 -0.17 51.29
N GLU A 58 -39.25 -0.35 52.51
CA GLU A 58 -38.05 -1.15 52.76
C GLU A 58 -38.29 -2.58 52.26
N LEU A 59 -37.76 -2.88 51.08
CA LEU A 59 -37.74 -4.24 50.54
C LEU A 59 -36.75 -5.07 51.37
N GLN A 60 -37.29 -5.80 52.34
CA GLN A 60 -36.61 -6.94 52.95
C GLN A 60 -36.06 -7.82 51.83
N ARG A 61 -34.75 -8.12 51.89
CA ARG A 61 -34.08 -9.01 50.94
C ARG A 61 -34.85 -10.33 50.87
N PRO A 62 -35.45 -10.69 49.73
CA PRO A 62 -35.98 -12.04 49.57
C PRO A 62 -34.80 -13.00 49.68
N HIS A 63 -34.98 -14.08 50.45
CA HIS A 63 -34.06 -15.21 50.43
C HIS A 63 -33.70 -15.54 48.99
N LYS A 64 -32.39 -15.73 48.72
CA LYS A 64 -31.87 -16.19 47.43
C LYS A 64 -32.54 -17.52 47.06
N VAL A 65 -33.66 -17.45 46.35
CA VAL A 65 -34.10 -18.56 45.51
C VAL A 65 -33.11 -18.55 44.34
N SER A 66 -32.24 -19.55 44.29
CA SER A 66 -31.43 -19.80 43.11
C SER A 66 -32.39 -20.12 41.96
N LEU A 67 -32.73 -19.10 41.18
CA LEU A 67 -33.18 -19.31 39.82
C LEU A 67 -31.99 -19.93 39.08
N LYS A 68 -31.96 -21.26 39.02
CA LYS A 68 -31.15 -21.96 38.03
C LYS A 68 -31.68 -21.52 36.67
N HIS A 69 -31.09 -20.48 36.10
CA HIS A 69 -31.14 -20.33 34.66
C HIS A 69 -30.63 -21.66 34.10
N PRO A 70 -31.38 -22.34 33.20
CA PRO A 70 -30.81 -23.45 32.49
C PRO A 70 -29.51 -22.94 31.88
N SER A 71 -28.38 -23.54 32.25
CA SER A 71 -27.12 -23.28 31.59
C SER A 71 -27.38 -23.52 30.12
N ARG A 72 -27.45 -22.45 29.31
CA ARG A 72 -27.37 -22.63 27.86
C ARG A 72 -26.08 -23.39 27.64
N GLU A 73 -26.19 -24.63 27.19
CA GLU A 73 -25.02 -25.38 26.73
C GLU A 73 -24.29 -24.46 25.76
N ILE A 74 -23.05 -24.16 26.09
CA ILE A 74 -22.19 -23.39 25.19
C ILE A 74 -22.01 -24.30 23.97
N PRO A 75 -22.43 -23.87 22.76
CA PRO A 75 -22.26 -24.69 21.56
C PRO A 75 -20.80 -25.12 21.45
N GLN A 76 -20.55 -26.43 21.36
CA GLN A 76 -19.19 -26.92 21.19
C GLN A 76 -18.68 -26.52 19.81
N ILE A 77 -17.46 -25.98 19.75
CA ILE A 77 -16.80 -25.65 18.48
C ILE A 77 -16.54 -26.95 17.72
N ASP A 78 -17.09 -27.06 16.50
CA ASP A 78 -16.82 -28.17 15.62
C ASP A 78 -15.52 -27.89 14.85
N LYS A 79 -14.47 -28.65 15.18
CA LYS A 79 -13.12 -28.56 14.59
C LYS A 79 -12.92 -29.40 13.33
N THR A 80 -13.94 -30.12 12.88
CA THR A 80 -13.82 -30.99 11.70
C THR A 80 -13.63 -30.13 10.45
N ARG A 81 -12.55 -30.47 9.72
CA ARG A 81 -12.19 -29.79 8.49
C ARG A 81 -13.34 -29.86 7.47
N PRO A 82 -13.64 -28.77 6.74
CA PRO A 82 -14.63 -28.80 5.67
C PRO A 82 -14.33 -29.87 4.63
N VAL A 83 -15.36 -30.58 4.18
CA VAL A 83 -15.23 -31.64 3.17
C VAL A 83 -14.92 -31.03 1.81
N THR A 84 -13.90 -31.57 1.13
CA THR A 84 -13.58 -31.20 -0.26
C THR A 84 -14.07 -32.30 -1.19
N THR A 85 -15.11 -32.02 -1.98
CA THR A 85 -15.57 -32.95 -3.03
C THR A 85 -14.64 -32.92 -4.24
N GLN A 86 -14.70 -33.93 -5.12
CA GLN A 86 -13.93 -33.94 -6.37
C GLN A 86 -14.20 -32.71 -7.25
N LYS A 87 -15.46 -32.25 -7.31
CA LYS A 87 -15.83 -31.03 -8.05
C LYS A 87 -15.17 -29.78 -7.45
N MET A 88 -15.14 -29.66 -6.11
CA MET A 88 -14.47 -28.55 -5.43
C MET A 88 -12.96 -28.60 -5.64
N GLN A 89 -12.36 -29.79 -5.64
CA GLN A 89 -10.94 -29.95 -5.93
C GLN A 89 -10.60 -29.47 -7.34
N ALA A 90 -11.37 -29.87 -8.35
CA ALA A 90 -11.19 -29.39 -9.72
C ALA A 90 -11.38 -27.86 -9.85
N HIS A 91 -12.32 -27.29 -9.09
CA HIS A 91 -12.51 -25.83 -9.05
C HIS A 91 -11.31 -25.12 -8.42
N LEU A 92 -10.80 -25.63 -7.29
CA LEU A 92 -9.58 -25.12 -6.67
C LEU A 92 -8.37 -25.22 -7.61
N ASP A 93 -8.21 -26.33 -8.33
CA ASP A 93 -7.13 -26.50 -9.31
C ASP A 93 -7.24 -25.45 -10.44
N SER A 94 -8.46 -25.16 -10.93
CA SER A 94 -8.70 -24.09 -11.90
C SER A 94 -8.31 -22.71 -11.36
N ILE A 95 -8.73 -22.38 -10.13
CA ILE A 95 -8.39 -21.12 -9.46
C ILE A 95 -6.88 -20.99 -9.34
N TYR A 96 -6.20 -22.02 -8.87
CA TYR A 96 -4.75 -22.00 -8.67
C TYR A 96 -3.99 -21.89 -10.00
N ASN A 97 -4.45 -22.57 -11.06
CA ASN A 97 -3.89 -22.42 -12.40
C ASN A 97 -4.05 -20.98 -12.93
N ASN A 98 -5.20 -20.35 -12.68
CA ASN A 98 -5.43 -18.94 -13.06
C ASN A 98 -4.54 -17.98 -12.24
N TYR A 99 -4.39 -18.25 -10.95
CA TYR A 99 -3.46 -17.55 -10.08
C TYR A 99 -2.02 -17.64 -10.60
N GLN A 100 -1.52 -18.84 -10.91
CA GLN A 100 -0.16 -19.05 -11.43
C GLN A 100 0.07 -18.32 -12.75
N LYS A 101 -0.90 -18.33 -13.67
CA LYS A 101 -0.82 -17.56 -14.92
C LYS A 101 -0.79 -16.05 -14.67
N SER A 102 -1.50 -15.58 -13.64
CA SER A 102 -1.59 -14.15 -13.30
C SER A 102 -0.29 -13.59 -12.70
N LEU A 103 0.59 -14.46 -12.17
CA LEU A 103 1.89 -14.04 -11.62
C LEU A 103 2.81 -13.41 -12.68
N ASN A 104 2.64 -13.73 -13.96
CA ASN A 104 3.54 -13.31 -15.05
C ASN A 104 5.03 -13.56 -14.73
N GLU A 105 5.30 -14.72 -14.13
CA GLU A 105 6.62 -15.14 -13.70
C GLU A 105 7.59 -15.32 -14.88
N ILE A 106 8.80 -14.79 -14.78
CA ILE A 106 9.91 -15.13 -15.67
C ILE A 106 10.40 -16.53 -15.28
N SER A 107 10.17 -17.51 -16.14
CA SER A 107 10.49 -18.91 -15.86
C SER A 107 11.99 -19.21 -16.04
N LYS A 108 12.42 -20.38 -15.56
CA LYS A 108 13.79 -20.88 -15.80
C LYS A 108 14.06 -21.09 -17.29
N GLU A 109 13.04 -21.51 -18.03
CA GLU A 109 13.05 -21.70 -19.47
C GLU A 109 13.24 -20.37 -20.21
N ASP A 110 12.58 -19.30 -19.76
CA ASP A 110 12.78 -17.95 -20.29
C ASP A 110 14.22 -17.48 -20.07
N ILE A 111 14.77 -17.68 -18.87
CA ILE A 111 16.17 -17.35 -18.57
C ILE A 111 17.13 -18.19 -19.42
N LYS A 112 16.87 -19.50 -19.57
CA LYS A 112 17.68 -20.39 -20.42
C LYS A 112 17.66 -19.94 -21.88
N LYS A 113 16.50 -19.53 -22.38
CA LYS A 113 16.33 -18.98 -23.73
C LYS A 113 17.11 -17.68 -23.89
N ALA A 114 17.00 -16.77 -22.93
CA ALA A 114 17.75 -15.51 -22.91
C ALA A 114 19.27 -15.72 -22.97
N VAL A 115 19.79 -16.64 -22.13
CA VAL A 115 21.22 -16.99 -22.14
C VAL A 115 21.65 -17.51 -23.51
N ASN A 116 20.90 -18.46 -24.08
CA ASN A 116 21.23 -19.04 -25.38
C ASN A 116 21.16 -18.01 -26.52
N ASN A 117 20.22 -17.05 -26.46
CA ASN A 117 20.09 -16.00 -27.45
C ASN A 117 21.27 -15.03 -27.40
N ILE A 118 21.73 -14.63 -26.21
CA ILE A 118 22.92 -13.78 -26.06
C ILE A 118 24.17 -14.51 -26.53
N GLU A 119 24.34 -15.77 -26.12
CA GLU A 119 25.47 -16.62 -26.52
C GLU A 119 25.56 -16.78 -28.05
N LYS A 120 24.42 -16.88 -28.75
CA LYS A 120 24.38 -16.95 -30.22
C LYS A 120 24.61 -15.61 -30.92
N SER A 121 24.28 -14.50 -30.27
CA SER A 121 24.32 -13.16 -30.88
C SER A 121 25.55 -12.33 -30.47
N THR A 122 26.41 -12.86 -29.61
CA THR A 122 27.60 -12.18 -29.09
C THR A 122 28.76 -13.17 -28.91
N ASN A 123 29.96 -12.66 -28.59
CA ASN A 123 31.14 -13.50 -28.32
C ASN A 123 31.34 -13.79 -26.82
N TYR A 124 30.37 -13.45 -25.97
CA TYR A 124 30.48 -13.69 -24.52
C TYR A 124 30.20 -15.15 -24.20
N SER A 125 31.02 -15.73 -23.32
CA SER A 125 30.80 -17.09 -22.84
C SER A 125 29.54 -17.18 -21.97
N ARG A 126 28.93 -18.37 -21.90
CA ARG A 126 27.81 -18.65 -20.99
C ARG A 126 28.08 -18.20 -19.54
N LYS A 127 29.32 -18.36 -19.08
CA LYS A 127 29.74 -17.98 -17.72
C LYS A 127 29.66 -16.46 -17.52
N GLU A 128 30.15 -15.68 -18.49
CA GLU A 128 30.08 -14.22 -18.45
C GLU A 128 28.63 -13.73 -18.51
N ILE A 129 27.82 -14.34 -19.38
CA ILE A 129 26.40 -14.01 -19.53
C ILE A 129 25.64 -14.25 -18.22
N LEU A 130 25.81 -15.43 -17.60
CA LEU A 130 25.15 -15.74 -16.33
C LEU A 130 25.62 -14.84 -15.19
N TYR A 131 26.90 -14.46 -15.17
CA TYR A 131 27.42 -13.51 -14.19
C TYR A 131 26.79 -12.14 -14.34
N ALA A 132 26.73 -11.61 -15.57
CA ALA A 132 26.06 -10.34 -15.84
C ALA A 132 24.57 -10.39 -15.49
N MET A 133 23.85 -11.45 -15.90
CA MET A 133 22.43 -11.64 -15.51
C MET A 133 22.25 -11.60 -14.00
N GLN A 134 23.04 -12.37 -13.26
CA GLN A 134 22.95 -12.44 -11.80
C GLN A 134 23.18 -11.07 -11.15
N GLN A 135 24.14 -10.28 -11.65
CA GLN A 135 24.38 -8.92 -11.16
C GLN A 135 23.21 -7.98 -11.49
N ALA A 136 22.63 -8.11 -12.68
CA ALA A 136 21.50 -7.30 -13.14
C ALA A 136 20.20 -7.60 -12.37
N THR A 137 20.05 -8.77 -11.75
CA THR A 137 18.80 -9.20 -11.14
C THR A 137 18.83 -9.24 -9.60
N GLN A 138 19.90 -8.77 -8.96
CA GLN A 138 20.14 -8.91 -7.50
C GLN A 138 18.98 -8.49 -6.60
N PHE A 139 18.27 -7.43 -6.99
CA PHE A 139 17.13 -6.87 -6.27
C PHE A 139 15.84 -6.99 -7.09
N GLY A 140 15.72 -8.03 -7.93
CA GLY A 140 14.56 -8.23 -8.79
C GLY A 140 13.26 -8.55 -8.05
N ASN A 141 13.34 -9.14 -6.87
CA ASN A 141 12.19 -9.54 -6.05
C ASN A 141 12.16 -8.72 -4.74
N ILE A 142 10.95 -8.34 -4.30
CA ILE A 142 10.65 -7.67 -3.02
C ILE A 142 11.28 -8.36 -1.79
N LYS A 143 11.44 -9.69 -1.78
CA LYS A 143 12.17 -10.46 -0.75
C LYS A 143 13.61 -9.99 -0.54
N SER A 144 14.22 -9.33 -1.54
CA SER A 144 15.55 -8.73 -1.41
C SER A 144 15.62 -7.61 -0.35
N ILE A 145 14.48 -7.08 0.10
CA ILE A 145 14.39 -6.20 1.28
C ILE A 145 15.04 -6.85 2.52
N ASN A 146 14.98 -8.18 2.65
CA ASN A 146 15.66 -8.90 3.72
C ASN A 146 17.18 -8.70 3.69
N THR A 147 17.78 -8.67 2.51
CA THR A 147 19.20 -8.40 2.31
C THR A 147 19.52 -6.96 2.64
N ILE A 148 18.65 -6.02 2.25
CA ILE A 148 18.78 -4.58 2.57
C ILE A 148 18.76 -4.38 4.08
N ILE A 149 17.73 -4.90 4.78
CA ILE A 149 17.58 -4.75 6.23
C ILE A 149 18.72 -5.39 6.99
N LYS A 150 19.20 -6.56 6.55
CA LYS A 150 20.40 -7.19 7.14
C LYS A 150 21.61 -6.24 7.05
N ALA A 151 21.89 -5.69 5.87
CA ALA A 151 22.99 -4.76 5.70
C ALA A 151 22.84 -3.46 6.51
N LEU A 152 21.61 -2.96 6.68
CA LEU A 152 21.30 -1.82 7.55
C LEU A 152 21.60 -2.15 9.02
N ASN A 153 21.16 -3.31 9.51
CA ASN A 153 21.42 -3.79 10.87
C ASN A 153 22.92 -3.96 11.14
N ASP A 154 23.66 -4.60 10.22
CA ASP A 154 25.12 -4.76 10.29
C ASP A 154 25.83 -3.39 10.38
N ASN A 155 25.18 -2.33 9.87
CA ASN A 155 25.67 -0.97 9.90
C ASN A 155 25.13 -0.11 11.05
N ASN A 156 24.35 -0.67 11.96
CA ASN A 156 23.66 -0.02 13.07
C ASN A 156 22.72 1.12 12.61
N ILE A 157 21.99 0.91 11.51
CA ILE A 157 20.98 1.86 11.02
C ILE A 157 19.62 1.51 11.61
N LEU A 158 18.99 2.49 12.27
CA LEU A 158 17.66 2.34 12.86
C LEU A 158 16.54 2.85 11.94
N LEU A 159 16.85 3.88 11.14
CA LEU A 159 15.89 4.56 10.26
C LEU A 159 16.53 4.81 8.89
N SER A 160 15.82 4.42 7.83
CA SER A 160 16.13 4.82 6.45
C SER A 160 15.54 6.19 6.16
N GLU A 161 16.08 7.22 6.81
CA GLU A 161 15.60 8.59 6.67
C GLU A 161 16.78 9.55 6.70
N CYS A 162 16.76 10.57 5.84
CA CYS A 162 17.34 11.83 6.24
C CYS A 162 16.21 12.72 6.70
N ASP A 163 16.28 13.17 7.94
CA ASP A 163 15.47 14.31 8.37
C ASP A 163 16.07 15.56 7.71
N PHE A 164 15.39 16.06 6.68
CA PHE A 164 15.74 17.28 5.97
C PHE A 164 15.11 18.52 6.62
N SER A 165 14.61 18.42 7.86
CA SER A 165 13.97 19.54 8.55
C SER A 165 14.94 20.71 8.77
N ASN A 166 14.91 21.68 7.86
CA ASN A 166 15.07 23.10 8.15
C ASN A 166 14.17 23.89 7.20
N ASN A 167 12.97 24.21 7.69
CA ASN A 167 12.10 25.38 7.51
C ASN A 167 12.15 26.34 6.29
N GLU A 168 12.82 26.05 5.18
CA GLU A 168 12.72 26.90 4.00
C GLU A 168 12.13 26.13 2.81
N GLN A 169 10.86 26.46 2.53
CA GLN A 169 10.11 26.07 1.34
C GLN A 169 10.98 26.20 0.09
N THR A 170 11.27 25.06 -0.53
CA THR A 170 11.68 24.95 -1.93
C THR A 170 11.27 23.57 -2.43
N PHE A 171 11.06 23.47 -3.75
CA PHE A 171 10.70 22.30 -4.59
C PHE A 171 11.67 21.11 -4.49
N TYR A 172 12.17 20.86 -3.30
CA TYR A 172 13.20 19.90 -2.97
C TYR A 172 12.67 19.09 -1.80
N ASP A 173 11.90 18.06 -2.13
CA ASP A 173 11.82 16.90 -1.26
C ASP A 173 12.91 15.90 -1.66
N PRO A 174 14.08 15.95 -0.99
CA PRO A 174 15.17 15.03 -1.24
C PRO A 174 14.87 13.59 -0.83
N ASN A 175 13.77 13.35 -0.09
CA ASN A 175 13.39 12.02 0.35
C ASN A 175 12.59 11.24 -0.72
N PHE A 176 11.88 11.91 -1.64
CA PHE A 176 11.09 11.24 -2.68
C PHE A 176 11.97 10.38 -3.58
N GLY A 177 11.43 9.23 -3.97
CA GLY A 177 12.16 8.20 -4.71
C GLY A 177 12.47 7.00 -3.83
N LEU A 178 13.64 6.38 -4.03
CA LEU A 178 14.04 5.14 -3.38
C LEU A 178 13.95 5.21 -1.84
N ASN A 179 14.31 6.34 -1.22
CA ASN A 179 14.33 6.50 0.23
C ASN A 179 12.93 6.44 0.85
N ARG A 180 11.95 7.23 0.35
CA ARG A 180 10.55 7.15 0.81
C ARG A 180 9.92 5.79 0.54
N ALA A 181 10.17 5.22 -0.64
CA ALA A 181 9.62 3.91 -1.00
C ALA A 181 10.14 2.80 -0.07
N LEU A 182 11.45 2.76 0.21
CA LEU A 182 12.02 1.81 1.16
C LEU A 182 11.61 2.11 2.61
N LYS A 183 11.52 3.38 3.02
CA LYS A 183 10.97 3.75 4.34
C LYS A 183 9.55 3.23 4.52
N TYR A 184 8.70 3.37 3.50
CA TYR A 184 7.36 2.83 3.52
C TYR A 184 7.38 1.31 3.73
N LEU A 185 8.13 0.57 2.90
CA LEU A 185 8.20 -0.89 2.98
C LEU A 185 8.82 -1.39 4.30
N MET A 186 9.96 -0.84 4.71
CA MET A 186 10.71 -1.29 5.87
C MET A 186 10.12 -0.77 7.18
N ASN A 187 9.79 0.53 7.28
CA ASN A 187 9.37 1.14 8.55
C ASN A 187 7.85 1.07 8.72
N LYS A 188 7.09 1.47 7.68
CA LYS A 188 5.62 1.56 7.76
C LYS A 188 4.90 0.26 7.46
N LYS A 189 5.49 -0.62 6.65
CA LYS A 189 4.99 -1.99 6.42
C LYS A 189 5.71 -3.02 7.27
N ARG A 190 6.91 -2.74 7.83
CA ARG A 190 7.68 -3.67 8.69
C ARG A 190 7.80 -5.02 7.99
N MET A 191 8.18 -4.99 6.71
CA MET A 191 8.56 -6.21 6.01
C MET A 191 9.72 -6.93 6.71
N ARG A 192 10.40 -6.30 7.69
CA ARG A 192 11.17 -6.96 8.75
C ARG A 192 11.41 -6.01 9.92
N ASP A 193 11.76 -6.55 11.08
CA ASP A 193 12.19 -5.76 12.23
C ASP A 193 13.65 -5.30 12.10
N PHE A 194 13.88 -4.03 12.40
CA PHE A 194 15.22 -3.55 12.75
C PHE A 194 15.60 -4.11 14.12
N GLN A 195 16.87 -4.39 14.35
CA GLN A 195 17.30 -4.80 15.69
C GLN A 195 16.94 -3.70 16.70
N ASP A 196 16.42 -4.10 17.86
CA ASP A 196 16.22 -3.20 19.00
C ASP A 196 17.59 -2.67 19.45
N LEU A 197 17.99 -1.52 18.91
CA LEU A 197 19.21 -0.85 19.33
C LEU A 197 18.90 -0.09 20.62
N GLU A 198 19.13 -0.73 21.77
CA GLU A 198 19.14 -0.06 23.07
C GLU A 198 20.10 1.15 23.02
N PHE A 199 19.55 2.36 23.14
CA PHE A 199 20.21 3.64 23.51
C PHE A 199 21.57 3.98 22.86
N LYS A 200 21.95 3.39 21.72
CA LYS A 200 23.15 3.76 20.96
C LYS A 200 22.80 4.80 19.91
N ARG A 201 23.71 5.77 19.73
CA ARG A 201 23.57 6.92 18.81
C ARG A 201 22.91 6.51 17.50
N ILE A 202 21.70 7.02 17.26
CA ILE A 202 20.87 6.73 16.09
C ILE A 202 21.67 7.09 14.83
N LYS A 203 21.91 6.09 13.97
CA LYS A 203 22.43 6.32 12.62
C LYS A 203 21.31 6.18 11.60
N PHE A 204 21.42 7.00 10.58
CA PHE A 204 20.48 7.14 9.49
C PHE A 204 21.06 6.54 8.21
N GLY A 205 20.23 5.83 7.45
CA GLY A 205 20.58 5.28 6.15
C GLY A 205 19.98 6.11 5.03
N VAL A 206 20.81 6.46 4.04
CA VAL A 206 20.38 7.07 2.79
C VAL A 206 20.77 6.17 1.63
N PHE A 207 19.79 5.75 0.85
CA PHE A 207 20.00 5.02 -0.39
C PHE A 207 20.29 5.97 -1.54
N LEU A 208 21.30 5.64 -2.33
CA LEU A 208 21.74 6.40 -3.49
C LEU A 208 21.36 5.64 -4.76
N ASP A 209 20.38 6.17 -5.46
CA ASP A 209 20.11 5.96 -6.88
C ASP A 209 20.51 7.23 -7.67
N SER A 210 20.42 7.15 -8.99
CA SER A 210 20.67 8.26 -9.91
C SER A 210 19.83 9.49 -9.56
N LYS A 211 18.56 9.29 -9.18
CA LYS A 211 17.63 10.38 -8.85
C LYS A 211 18.00 11.07 -7.53
N THR A 212 18.42 10.34 -6.52
CA THR A 212 18.92 10.88 -5.24
C THR A 212 20.21 11.64 -5.46
N LEU A 213 21.12 11.13 -6.30
CA LEU A 213 22.36 11.82 -6.63
C LEU A 213 22.12 13.12 -7.42
N GLU A 214 21.23 13.10 -8.42
CA GLU A 214 20.80 14.31 -9.15
C GLU A 214 20.24 15.37 -8.19
N LYS A 215 19.41 14.95 -7.24
CA LYS A 215 18.87 15.82 -6.19
C LYS A 215 19.99 16.42 -5.34
N LEU A 216 20.92 15.61 -4.83
CA LEU A 216 22.05 16.12 -4.04
C LEU A 216 22.95 17.09 -4.83
N GLU A 217 23.13 16.86 -6.13
CA GLU A 217 23.86 17.77 -7.03
C GLU A 217 23.13 19.11 -7.20
N GLN A 218 21.80 19.07 -7.40
CA GLN A 218 20.96 20.27 -7.46
C GLN A 218 20.96 21.02 -6.11
N GLY A 219 20.83 20.29 -5.00
CA GLY A 219 20.90 20.82 -3.65
C GLY A 219 22.22 21.52 -3.37
N LYS A 220 23.36 21.01 -3.87
CA LYS A 220 24.65 21.73 -3.76
C LYS A 220 24.63 23.09 -4.45
N LYS A 221 23.86 23.26 -5.53
CA LYS A 221 23.77 24.52 -6.28
C LYS A 221 22.77 25.48 -5.64
N LEU A 222 21.60 24.98 -5.26
CA LEU A 222 20.48 25.79 -4.77
C LEU A 222 20.56 26.06 -3.26
N HIS A 223 21.01 25.07 -2.48
CA HIS A 223 21.06 25.07 -1.01
C HIS A 223 22.40 24.51 -0.49
N PRO A 224 23.53 25.19 -0.76
CA PRO A 224 24.86 24.66 -0.50
C PRO A 224 25.14 24.40 1.00
N LYS A 225 24.60 25.23 1.90
CA LYS A 225 24.84 25.10 3.35
C LYS A 225 24.14 23.86 3.90
N GLU A 226 22.87 23.69 3.56
CA GLU A 226 22.00 22.60 3.97
C GLU A 226 22.55 21.27 3.44
N THR A 227 22.87 21.24 2.15
CA THR A 227 23.45 20.07 1.50
C THR A 227 24.81 19.71 2.10
N SER A 228 25.66 20.70 2.44
CA SER A 228 26.94 20.43 3.11
C SER A 228 26.76 19.82 4.51
N LYS A 229 25.76 20.25 5.28
CA LYS A 229 25.46 19.67 6.61
C LYS A 229 25.13 18.18 6.49
N ILE A 230 24.35 17.79 5.48
CA ILE A 230 23.97 16.40 5.22
C ILE A 230 25.20 15.56 4.87
N LEU A 231 25.96 16.00 3.87
CA LEU A 231 27.12 15.26 3.36
C LEU A 231 28.23 15.07 4.41
N LYS A 232 28.32 15.98 5.39
CA LYS A 232 29.30 15.92 6.49
C LYS A 232 28.77 15.27 7.77
N ASN A 233 27.50 14.89 7.82
CA ASN A 233 26.89 14.34 9.03
C ASN A 233 27.41 12.92 9.31
N LYS A 234 28.12 12.75 10.41
CA LYS A 234 28.70 11.46 10.84
C LYS A 234 27.65 10.41 11.24
N ASN A 235 26.41 10.83 11.49
CA ASN A 235 25.30 9.94 11.80
C ASN A 235 24.61 9.41 10.53
N ILE A 236 24.94 9.94 9.34
CA ILE A 236 24.40 9.46 8.07
C ILE A 236 25.38 8.48 7.44
N LYS A 237 24.87 7.33 7.00
CA LYS A 237 25.57 6.41 6.11
C LYS A 237 24.84 6.34 4.77
N PHE A 238 25.62 6.31 3.71
CA PHE A 238 25.11 6.24 2.35
C PHE A 238 25.26 4.81 1.82
N PHE A 239 24.23 4.32 1.15
CA PHE A 239 24.15 2.96 0.63
C PHE A 239 23.85 2.97 -0.86
N VAL A 240 24.48 2.07 -1.60
CA VAL A 240 24.15 1.80 -3.01
C VAL A 240 23.67 0.35 -3.09
N LEU A 241 22.49 0.15 -3.66
CA LEU A 241 21.99 -1.18 -3.99
C LEU A 241 22.62 -1.59 -5.34
N SER A 242 23.51 -2.58 -5.31
CA SER A 242 24.25 -2.99 -6.50
C SER A 242 23.30 -3.45 -7.61
N GLY A 243 23.45 -2.86 -8.80
CA GLY A 243 22.61 -3.18 -9.95
C GLY A 243 21.19 -2.64 -9.91
N PHE A 244 20.84 -1.80 -8.95
CA PHE A 244 19.45 -1.32 -8.82
C PHE A 244 19.03 -0.40 -9.97
N ASP A 245 19.85 0.60 -10.31
CA ASP A 245 19.55 1.58 -11.37
C ASP A 245 19.64 0.97 -12.77
N ASN A 246 20.72 0.24 -13.02
CA ASN A 246 21.07 -0.28 -14.34
C ASN A 246 20.54 -1.71 -14.58
N GLY A 247 20.00 -2.37 -13.55
CA GLY A 247 19.45 -3.72 -13.63
C GLY A 247 17.93 -3.77 -13.59
N ILE A 248 17.40 -4.96 -13.32
CA ILE A 248 15.99 -5.26 -13.07
C ILE A 248 15.78 -5.30 -11.56
N ASN A 249 14.87 -4.47 -11.05
CA ASN A 249 14.58 -4.39 -9.61
C ASN A 249 13.09 -4.56 -9.33
N PHE A 250 12.72 -4.71 -8.05
CA PHE A 250 11.33 -4.95 -7.63
C PHE A 250 10.40 -3.74 -7.78
N PHE A 251 10.92 -2.55 -8.11
CA PHE A 251 10.10 -1.38 -8.48
C PHE A 251 9.91 -1.25 -10.00
N ASP A 252 10.88 -1.65 -10.81
CA ASP A 252 10.79 -1.65 -12.28
C ASP A 252 11.12 -3.02 -12.87
N ARG A 253 10.04 -3.72 -13.25
CA ARG A 253 10.06 -5.00 -13.98
C ARG A 253 9.63 -4.85 -15.42
N SER A 254 9.69 -3.64 -15.97
CA SER A 254 9.34 -3.38 -17.36
C SER A 254 10.51 -3.64 -18.33
N LYS A 255 11.73 -3.78 -17.80
CA LYS A 255 12.96 -4.00 -18.54
C LYS A 255 13.10 -5.45 -19.02
N ASP A 256 13.68 -5.60 -20.20
CA ASP A 256 13.93 -6.90 -20.82
C ASP A 256 15.25 -7.51 -20.31
N LEU A 257 15.22 -8.78 -19.89
CA LEU A 257 16.36 -9.47 -19.30
C LEU A 257 17.53 -9.61 -20.28
N GLU A 258 17.26 -9.92 -21.56
CA GLU A 258 18.32 -10.06 -22.55
C GLU A 258 19.04 -8.73 -22.80
N THR A 259 18.27 -7.66 -22.98
CA THR A 259 18.75 -6.31 -23.25
C THR A 259 19.61 -5.79 -22.11
N VAL A 260 19.11 -5.82 -20.87
CA VAL A 260 19.85 -5.36 -19.69
C VAL A 260 21.15 -6.15 -19.50
N THR A 261 21.12 -7.46 -19.76
CA THR A 261 22.32 -8.30 -19.67
C THR A 261 23.36 -7.89 -20.71
N LYS A 262 22.96 -7.66 -21.96
CA LYS A 262 23.87 -7.22 -23.03
C LYS A 262 24.50 -5.86 -22.72
N GLU A 263 23.71 -4.90 -22.23
CA GLU A 263 24.20 -3.59 -21.82
C GLU A 263 25.26 -3.70 -20.71
N LEU A 264 25.02 -4.57 -19.73
CA LEU A 264 25.97 -4.81 -18.65
C LEU A 264 27.26 -5.51 -19.12
N LEU A 265 27.15 -6.49 -20.03
CA LEU A 265 28.32 -7.16 -20.62
C LEU A 265 29.23 -6.16 -21.37
N GLN A 266 28.63 -5.13 -21.99
CA GLN A 266 29.36 -4.08 -22.68
C GLN A 266 30.01 -3.09 -21.71
N SER A 267 29.28 -2.66 -20.67
CA SER A 267 29.79 -1.68 -19.70
C SER A 267 30.81 -2.25 -18.72
N LYS A 268 30.79 -3.59 -18.51
CA LYS A 268 31.63 -4.37 -17.60
C LYS A 268 31.51 -4.03 -16.11
N GLU A 269 30.89 -2.91 -15.75
CA GLU A 269 30.72 -2.47 -14.36
C GLU A 269 29.33 -1.86 -14.12
N ILE A 270 28.54 -2.54 -13.28
CA ILE A 270 27.12 -2.22 -13.07
C ILE A 270 26.86 -0.95 -12.26
N ASP A 271 27.75 -0.61 -11.32
CA ASP A 271 27.55 0.47 -10.34
C ASP A 271 28.47 1.68 -10.57
N ASN A 272 29.36 1.61 -11.55
CA ASN A 272 30.49 2.53 -11.66
C ASN A 272 30.06 4.00 -11.76
N GLN A 273 29.00 4.27 -12.53
CA GLN A 273 28.47 5.61 -12.70
C GLN A 273 27.95 6.19 -11.38
N ILE A 274 27.17 5.41 -10.62
CA ILE A 274 26.61 5.82 -9.32
C ILE A 274 27.71 6.03 -8.30
N ILE A 275 28.69 5.12 -8.23
CA ILE A 275 29.83 5.22 -7.32
C ILE A 275 30.68 6.45 -7.63
N ASN A 276 30.95 6.72 -8.91
CA ASN A 276 31.76 7.88 -9.32
C ASN A 276 31.05 9.21 -9.04
N LYS A 277 29.74 9.30 -9.32
CA LYS A 277 28.92 10.46 -8.95
C LYS A 277 28.91 10.68 -7.42
N ALA A 278 28.71 9.62 -6.64
CA ALA A 278 28.76 9.69 -5.18
C ALA A 278 30.12 10.18 -4.67
N LYS A 279 31.23 9.65 -5.21
CA LYS A 279 32.60 10.10 -4.89
C LYS A 279 32.80 11.58 -5.24
N GLY A 280 32.32 12.03 -6.40
CA GLY A 280 32.33 13.45 -6.80
C GLY A 280 31.58 14.35 -5.84
N LEU A 281 30.58 13.81 -5.13
CA LEU A 281 29.88 14.52 -4.06
C LEU A 281 30.62 14.53 -2.71
N GLY A 282 31.72 13.78 -2.57
CA GLY A 282 32.43 13.55 -1.32
C GLY A 282 31.86 12.40 -0.49
N ILE A 283 31.02 11.55 -1.09
CA ILE A 283 30.36 10.43 -0.42
C ILE A 283 31.18 9.15 -0.63
N LYS A 284 31.39 8.39 0.44
CA LYS A 284 31.89 7.02 0.38
C LYS A 284 30.73 6.04 0.64
N PRO A 285 30.06 5.54 -0.41
CA PRO A 285 28.91 4.66 -0.24
C PRO A 285 29.31 3.27 0.22
N ILE A 286 28.41 2.64 0.97
CA ILE A 286 28.44 1.21 1.31
C ILE A 286 27.63 0.48 0.24
N ILE A 287 28.25 -0.47 -0.45
CA ILE A 287 27.58 -1.23 -1.52
C ILE A 287 26.92 -2.46 -0.91
N ILE A 288 25.62 -2.62 -1.12
CA ILE A 288 24.85 -3.81 -0.74
C ILE A 288 24.72 -4.70 -1.97
N LYS A 289 25.14 -5.96 -1.84
CA LYS A 289 25.08 -6.99 -2.90
C LYS A 289 24.27 -8.19 -2.44
N ASN A 290 23.70 -8.92 -3.39
CA ASN A 290 23.06 -10.20 -3.17
C ASN A 290 23.92 -11.30 -3.80
N GLU A 291 24.81 -11.91 -3.01
CA GLU A 291 25.94 -12.76 -3.44
C GLU A 291 25.55 -14.21 -3.82
N ASN A 292 24.44 -14.38 -4.55
CA ASN A 292 24.06 -15.70 -5.05
C ASN A 292 24.96 -16.12 -6.21
N SER A 293 25.23 -17.43 -6.34
CA SER A 293 26.02 -17.94 -7.45
C SER A 293 25.30 -17.72 -8.80
N PRO A 294 26.03 -17.42 -9.89
CA PRO A 294 25.46 -17.06 -11.20
C PRO A 294 24.96 -18.30 -11.95
N THR A 295 23.82 -18.83 -11.50
CA THR A 295 23.14 -19.98 -12.11
C THR A 295 21.72 -19.61 -12.51
N ILE A 296 21.15 -20.33 -13.48
CA ILE A 296 19.75 -20.12 -13.92
C ILE A 296 18.79 -20.21 -12.74
N ASP A 297 18.99 -21.19 -11.84
CA ASP A 297 18.14 -21.37 -10.66
C ASP A 297 18.20 -20.19 -9.69
N ASN A 298 19.38 -19.59 -9.50
CA ASN A 298 19.53 -18.47 -8.59
C ASN A 298 19.06 -17.15 -9.20
N ILE A 299 19.27 -16.95 -10.52
CA ILE A 299 18.68 -15.82 -11.26
C ILE A 299 17.16 -15.91 -11.19
N TYR A 300 16.61 -17.12 -11.40
CA TYR A 300 15.18 -17.36 -11.23
C TYR A 300 14.71 -17.01 -9.81
N LYS A 301 15.38 -17.47 -8.75
CA LYS A 301 15.01 -17.11 -7.36
C LYS A 301 15.06 -15.59 -7.10
N GLN A 302 15.96 -14.86 -7.75
CA GLN A 302 16.05 -13.40 -7.66
C GLN A 302 14.91 -12.68 -8.41
N LEU A 303 14.31 -13.34 -9.41
CA LEU A 303 13.25 -12.77 -10.25
C LEU A 303 11.85 -13.29 -9.91
N GLN A 304 11.76 -14.46 -9.30
CA GLN A 304 10.51 -15.16 -9.02
C GLN A 304 9.61 -14.27 -8.17
N PRO A 305 8.34 -14.08 -8.54
CA PRO A 305 7.41 -13.37 -7.69
C PRO A 305 7.15 -14.17 -6.41
N GLU A 306 6.79 -13.47 -5.34
CA GLU A 306 6.16 -14.13 -4.20
C GLU A 306 4.96 -14.94 -4.67
N LYS A 307 4.77 -16.13 -4.11
CA LYS A 307 3.63 -16.96 -4.44
C LYS A 307 3.27 -17.95 -3.35
N MET A 308 1.98 -18.13 -3.12
CA MET A 308 1.44 -19.23 -2.32
C MET A 308 1.36 -20.53 -3.13
N SER A 309 1.44 -21.65 -2.44
CA SER A 309 1.13 -23.00 -2.91
C SER A 309 -0.38 -23.24 -2.95
N LYS A 310 -0.79 -24.31 -3.64
CA LYS A 310 -2.19 -24.72 -3.70
C LYS A 310 -2.69 -25.20 -2.33
N GLU A 311 -1.81 -25.85 -1.59
CA GLU A 311 -2.04 -26.36 -0.24
C GLU A 311 -2.30 -25.19 0.73
N GLU A 312 -1.49 -24.13 0.66
CA GLU A 312 -1.68 -22.90 1.44
C GLU A 312 -3.01 -22.22 1.11
N LEU A 313 -3.38 -22.14 -0.17
CA LEU A 313 -4.67 -21.55 -0.58
C LEU A 313 -5.85 -22.34 0.00
N ASN A 314 -5.81 -23.67 -0.12
CA ASN A 314 -6.85 -24.54 0.42
C ASN A 314 -6.93 -24.47 1.95
N ALA A 315 -5.78 -24.46 2.63
CA ALA A 315 -5.72 -24.32 4.09
C ALA A 315 -6.25 -22.96 4.55
N THR A 316 -6.06 -21.89 3.77
CA THR A 316 -6.63 -20.56 4.06
C THR A 316 -8.15 -20.57 3.92
N VAL A 317 -8.68 -21.22 2.87
CA VAL A 317 -10.13 -21.40 2.68
C VAL A 317 -10.73 -22.18 3.86
N ASP A 318 -10.11 -23.28 4.25
CA ASP A 318 -10.59 -24.11 5.36
C ASP A 318 -10.52 -23.38 6.70
N ALA A 319 -9.44 -22.68 6.96
CA ALA A 319 -9.29 -21.86 8.16
C ALA A 319 -10.36 -20.76 8.25
N ALA A 320 -10.62 -20.05 7.15
CA ALA A 320 -11.65 -19.02 7.11
C ALA A 320 -13.05 -19.59 7.39
N LEU A 321 -13.36 -20.78 6.88
CA LEU A 321 -14.62 -21.47 7.16
C LEU A 321 -14.73 -21.91 8.63
N LEU A 322 -13.66 -22.47 9.21
CA LEU A 322 -13.63 -22.90 10.60
C LEU A 322 -13.79 -21.71 11.57
N VAL A 323 -13.17 -20.57 11.25
CA VAL A 323 -13.24 -19.37 12.08
C VAL A 323 -14.55 -18.62 11.90
N GLY A 324 -15.03 -18.48 10.65
CA GLY A 324 -16.26 -17.74 10.34
C GLY A 324 -17.54 -18.49 10.69
N LEU A 325 -17.51 -19.84 10.69
CA LEU A 325 -18.66 -20.72 10.96
C LEU A 325 -18.26 -21.84 11.94
N PRO A 326 -17.89 -21.53 13.19
CA PRO A 326 -17.25 -22.49 14.10
C PRO A 326 -18.19 -23.60 14.61
N TYR A 327 -19.50 -23.39 14.59
CA TYR A 327 -20.47 -24.31 15.21
C TYR A 327 -21.27 -25.15 14.21
N ASP A 328 -21.15 -24.90 12.90
CA ASP A 328 -22.01 -25.54 11.89
C ASP A 328 -21.22 -26.16 10.74
N LYS A 329 -20.98 -27.47 10.85
CA LYS A 329 -20.30 -28.28 9.84
C LYS A 329 -21.04 -28.32 8.50
N ASN A 330 -22.37 -28.38 8.52
CA ASN A 330 -23.15 -28.50 7.29
C ASN A 330 -23.07 -27.20 6.50
N SER A 331 -23.28 -26.05 7.17
CA SER A 331 -23.09 -24.74 6.57
C SER A 331 -21.66 -24.55 6.05
N ARG A 332 -20.62 -25.00 6.78
CA ARG A 332 -19.23 -24.94 6.26
C ARG A 332 -19.06 -25.70 4.95
N ASN A 333 -19.59 -26.93 4.85
CA ASN A 333 -19.48 -27.74 3.65
C ASN A 333 -20.23 -27.12 2.46
N GLU A 334 -21.41 -26.55 2.71
CA GLU A 334 -22.21 -25.88 1.68
C GLU A 334 -21.53 -24.60 1.17
N VAL A 335 -20.95 -23.82 2.08
CA VAL A 335 -20.36 -22.50 1.79
C VAL A 335 -18.96 -22.62 1.18
N LYS A 336 -18.26 -23.74 1.34
CA LYS A 336 -16.91 -23.90 0.75
C LYS A 336 -16.88 -23.67 -0.75
N ASN A 337 -17.87 -24.17 -1.49
CA ASN A 337 -17.93 -23.93 -2.94
C ASN A 337 -18.20 -22.44 -3.27
N ASP A 338 -18.97 -21.75 -2.44
CA ASP A 338 -19.21 -20.31 -2.59
C ASP A 338 -17.93 -19.49 -2.30
N VAL A 339 -17.09 -19.92 -1.35
CA VAL A 339 -15.76 -19.31 -1.12
C VAL A 339 -14.86 -19.48 -2.34
N LEU A 340 -14.82 -20.69 -2.92
CA LEU A 340 -14.04 -20.92 -4.15
C LEU A 340 -14.58 -20.07 -5.31
N GLN A 341 -15.89 -20.01 -5.49
CA GLN A 341 -16.52 -19.17 -6.52
C GLN A 341 -16.22 -17.68 -6.31
N TYR A 342 -16.23 -17.21 -5.07
CA TYR A 342 -15.82 -15.85 -4.72
C TYR A 342 -14.39 -15.56 -5.16
N ILE A 343 -13.44 -16.47 -4.88
CA ILE A 343 -12.04 -16.31 -5.29
C ILE A 343 -11.94 -16.28 -6.82
N ASP A 344 -12.61 -17.18 -7.53
CA ASP A 344 -12.63 -17.19 -9.01
C ASP A 344 -13.24 -15.91 -9.62
N ASN A 345 -14.18 -15.28 -8.91
CA ASN A 345 -14.79 -14.04 -9.34
C ASN A 345 -13.93 -12.81 -9.07
N ALA A 346 -13.31 -12.73 -7.89
CA ALA A 346 -12.78 -11.48 -7.34
C ALA A 346 -11.25 -11.42 -7.23
N MET A 347 -10.54 -12.55 -7.41
CA MET A 347 -9.10 -12.59 -7.23
C MET A 347 -8.37 -11.76 -8.28
N VAL A 348 -7.58 -10.80 -7.82
CA VAL A 348 -6.70 -9.98 -8.64
C VAL A 348 -5.30 -10.04 -8.06
N VAL A 349 -4.37 -10.60 -8.82
CA VAL A 349 -2.97 -10.73 -8.42
C VAL A 349 -2.17 -9.63 -9.10
N MET A 350 -1.51 -8.81 -8.30
CA MET A 350 -0.61 -7.76 -8.75
C MET A 350 0.81 -8.17 -8.37
N THR A 351 1.60 -8.58 -9.36
CA THR A 351 3.05 -8.79 -9.23
C THR A 351 3.82 -7.55 -9.71
N PRO A 352 5.09 -7.40 -9.35
CA PRO A 352 5.94 -6.33 -9.88
C PRO A 352 5.90 -6.21 -11.42
N GLU A 353 5.80 -7.32 -12.14
CA GLU A 353 5.63 -7.38 -13.60
C GLU A 353 4.31 -6.75 -14.06
N THR A 354 3.19 -7.18 -13.47
CA THR A 354 1.86 -6.67 -13.84
C THR A 354 1.69 -5.19 -13.50
N ILE A 355 2.20 -4.75 -12.34
CA ILE A 355 2.22 -3.35 -11.94
C ILE A 355 3.03 -2.56 -12.95
N SER A 356 4.22 -3.04 -13.31
CA SER A 356 5.09 -2.35 -14.27
C SER A 356 4.44 -2.22 -15.66
N LYS A 357 3.78 -3.29 -16.14
CA LYS A 357 3.02 -3.29 -17.39
C LYS A 357 1.86 -2.28 -17.34
N ASN A 358 1.12 -2.26 -16.24
CA ASN A 358 0.00 -1.35 -16.04
C ASN A 358 0.48 0.11 -16.02
N LEU A 359 1.50 0.42 -15.23
CA LEU A 359 2.07 1.77 -15.16
C LEU A 359 2.63 2.25 -16.51
N LYS A 360 3.33 1.38 -17.26
CA LYS A 360 3.81 1.69 -18.61
C LYS A 360 2.66 2.04 -19.56
N ASN A 361 1.55 1.30 -19.50
CA ASN A 361 0.37 1.56 -20.31
C ASN A 361 -0.37 2.83 -19.87
N MET A 362 -0.50 3.05 -18.55
CA MET A 362 -1.09 4.25 -17.99
C MET A 362 -0.29 5.50 -18.37
N HIS A 363 1.04 5.47 -18.26
CA HIS A 363 1.91 6.57 -18.67
C HIS A 363 1.69 6.96 -20.13
N LYS A 364 1.65 5.98 -21.05
CA LYS A 364 1.33 6.23 -22.47
C LYS A 364 -0.03 6.90 -22.66
N GLN A 365 -1.05 6.49 -21.89
CA GLN A 365 -2.38 7.09 -21.95
C GLN A 365 -2.42 8.51 -21.38
N ILE A 366 -1.70 8.78 -20.28
CA ILE A 366 -1.53 10.10 -19.67
C ILE A 366 -0.87 11.05 -20.66
N VAL A 367 0.27 10.65 -21.25
CA VAL A 367 0.98 11.44 -22.27
C VAL A 367 0.09 11.73 -23.47
N LYS A 368 -0.62 10.70 -23.98
CA LYS A 368 -1.56 10.87 -25.10
C LYS A 368 -2.70 11.83 -24.75
N TYR A 369 -3.21 11.78 -23.53
CA TYR A 369 -4.25 12.69 -23.08
C TYR A 369 -3.74 14.13 -23.01
N ASN A 370 -2.58 14.33 -22.39
CA ASN A 370 -1.94 15.65 -22.29
C ASN A 370 -1.64 16.26 -23.67
N ALA A 371 -1.12 15.47 -24.62
CA ALA A 371 -0.88 15.91 -25.98
C ALA A 371 -2.15 16.32 -26.72
N LYS A 372 -3.30 15.66 -26.47
CA LYS A 372 -4.60 16.06 -27.03
C LYS A 372 -5.07 17.45 -26.55
N LEU A 373 -4.56 17.91 -25.42
CA LEU A 373 -4.80 19.26 -24.89
C LEU A 373 -3.79 20.29 -25.43
N GLY A 374 -2.91 19.90 -26.36
CA GLY A 374 -1.89 20.79 -26.94
C GLY A 374 -0.70 21.05 -26.00
N ARG A 375 -0.45 20.16 -25.03
CA ARG A 375 0.57 20.33 -23.99
C ARG A 375 1.77 19.41 -24.18
N ASN A 376 2.94 19.84 -23.66
CA ASN A 376 4.17 19.07 -23.69
C ASN A 376 4.23 18.08 -22.53
N GLN A 377 5.09 17.05 -22.62
CA GLN A 377 5.25 16.07 -21.53
C GLN A 377 5.66 16.72 -20.20
N ASP A 378 6.43 17.81 -20.25
CA ASP A 378 6.86 18.60 -19.09
C ASP A 378 5.70 19.33 -18.38
N ASP A 379 4.51 19.36 -18.98
CA ASP A 379 3.28 19.93 -18.40
C ASP A 379 2.48 18.91 -17.56
N ILE A 380 2.97 17.67 -17.46
CA ILE A 380 2.38 16.65 -16.59
C ILE A 380 3.02 16.76 -15.20
N LEU A 381 2.19 16.87 -14.16
CA LEU A 381 2.64 16.86 -12.77
C LEU A 381 2.02 15.68 -12.05
N TYR A 382 2.84 14.84 -11.43
CA TYR A 382 2.44 13.73 -10.58
C TYR A 382 2.37 14.21 -9.15
N CYS A 383 1.15 14.35 -8.64
CA CYS A 383 0.92 14.84 -7.29
C CYS A 383 0.77 13.67 -6.33
N ILE A 384 1.52 13.70 -5.22
CA ILE A 384 1.55 12.66 -4.19
C ILE A 384 0.59 13.06 -3.06
N PRO A 385 -0.59 12.42 -2.93
CA PRO A 385 -1.61 12.82 -1.96
C PRO A 385 -1.13 12.78 -0.51
N GLU A 386 -0.37 11.74 -0.18
CA GLU A 386 0.12 11.52 1.18
C GLU A 386 1.49 10.85 1.16
N LYS A 387 2.40 11.41 1.95
CA LYS A 387 3.76 10.90 2.11
C LYS A 387 3.77 9.63 2.95
N GLU A 388 4.78 8.81 2.74
CA GLU A 388 5.05 7.56 3.46
C GLU A 388 3.90 6.55 3.39
N LYS A 389 3.19 6.55 2.26
CA LYS A 389 2.14 5.58 1.90
C LYS A 389 2.42 4.92 0.57
N SER A 390 1.53 4.03 0.13
CA SER A 390 1.64 3.38 -1.18
C SER A 390 1.67 4.36 -2.35
N TYR A 391 1.18 5.59 -2.17
CA TYR A 391 1.35 6.67 -3.13
C TYR A 391 2.82 6.92 -3.51
N ASP A 392 3.75 7.02 -2.54
CA ASP A 392 5.17 7.23 -2.85
C ASP A 392 5.75 6.05 -3.64
N LEU A 393 5.36 4.84 -3.26
CA LEU A 393 5.82 3.62 -3.93
C LEU A 393 5.35 3.58 -5.39
N ILE A 394 4.06 3.76 -5.65
CA ILE A 394 3.51 3.76 -7.01
C ILE A 394 4.06 4.92 -7.85
N ASN A 395 4.21 6.11 -7.27
CA ASN A 395 4.80 7.27 -7.96
C ASN A 395 6.27 7.02 -8.31
N TYR A 396 7.06 6.44 -7.40
CA TYR A 396 8.45 6.09 -7.69
C TYR A 396 8.55 5.01 -8.78
N GLN A 397 7.68 4.00 -8.77
CA GLN A 397 7.61 3.02 -9.87
C GLN A 397 7.27 3.70 -11.20
N MET A 398 6.28 4.60 -11.22
CA MET A 398 5.95 5.39 -12.40
C MET A 398 7.14 6.23 -12.88
N GLN A 399 7.89 6.82 -11.95
CA GLN A 399 9.09 7.59 -12.27
C GLN A 399 10.13 6.74 -13.02
N LEU A 400 10.44 5.55 -12.50
CA LEU A 400 11.40 4.65 -13.11
C LEU A 400 10.94 4.17 -14.49
N ILE A 401 9.70 3.66 -14.57
CA ILE A 401 9.15 3.05 -15.79
C ILE A 401 8.94 4.08 -16.92
N GLY A 402 8.52 5.30 -16.55
CA GLY A 402 8.32 6.40 -17.50
C GLY A 402 9.58 7.22 -17.78
N ASN A 403 10.70 6.94 -17.08
CA ASN A 403 11.89 7.79 -17.04
C ASN A 403 11.55 9.27 -16.80
N ILE A 404 10.72 9.53 -15.79
CA ILE A 404 10.13 10.84 -15.53
C ILE A 404 11.10 11.68 -14.68
N PRO A 405 11.41 12.93 -15.08
CA PRO A 405 12.15 13.88 -14.27
C PRO A 405 11.59 14.07 -12.85
N SER A 406 12.49 14.14 -11.86
CA SER A 406 12.10 14.28 -10.44
C SER A 406 11.31 15.56 -10.13
N ASN A 407 11.48 16.61 -10.92
CA ASN A 407 10.78 17.89 -10.78
C ASN A 407 9.34 17.87 -11.30
N GLN A 408 8.87 16.74 -11.84
CA GLN A 408 7.45 16.53 -12.18
C GLN A 408 6.68 15.83 -11.06
N PHE A 409 7.31 15.52 -9.92
CA PHE A 409 6.65 14.97 -8.75
C PHE A 409 6.55 16.04 -7.67
N VAL A 410 5.33 16.28 -7.19
CA VAL A 410 5.03 17.32 -6.19
C VAL A 410 4.21 16.71 -5.05
N ASP A 411 4.47 17.14 -3.82
CA ASP A 411 3.65 16.71 -2.69
C ASP A 411 2.32 17.49 -2.68
N PHE A 412 1.23 16.85 -2.22
CA PHE A 412 -0.08 17.51 -2.21
C PHE A 412 -0.12 18.76 -1.33
N ASP A 413 0.53 18.75 -0.17
CA ASP A 413 0.65 19.94 0.68
C ASP A 413 1.31 21.12 -0.04
N GLU A 414 2.27 20.85 -0.94
CA GLU A 414 2.92 21.86 -1.75
C GLU A 414 1.96 22.41 -2.81
N LEU A 415 1.24 21.53 -3.51
CA LEU A 415 0.17 21.94 -4.41
C LEU A 415 -0.85 22.84 -3.68
N LEU A 416 -1.29 22.47 -2.47
CA LEU A 416 -2.25 23.25 -1.68
C LEU A 416 -1.73 24.66 -1.34
N GLN A 417 -0.46 24.77 -0.95
CA GLN A 417 0.16 26.03 -0.56
C GLN A 417 0.44 26.95 -1.77
N ASP A 418 0.84 26.36 -2.89
CA ASP A 418 1.42 27.08 -4.02
C ASP A 418 0.53 27.09 -5.27
N ILE A 419 -0.72 26.62 -5.16
CA ILE A 419 -1.66 26.48 -6.29
C ILE A 419 -1.81 27.76 -7.15
N ASP A 420 -1.66 28.94 -6.56
CA ASP A 420 -1.79 30.23 -7.25
C ASP A 420 -0.52 30.62 -8.05
N LYS A 421 0.56 29.84 -7.92
CA LYS A 421 1.81 30.11 -8.64
C LYS A 421 1.67 29.73 -10.12
N PRO A 422 2.27 30.50 -11.05
CA PRO A 422 2.18 30.23 -12.50
C PRO A 422 2.61 28.83 -12.93
N TYR A 423 3.45 28.17 -12.13
CA TYR A 423 3.91 26.80 -12.38
C TYR A 423 2.77 25.78 -12.49
N PHE A 424 1.67 25.94 -11.76
CA PHE A 424 0.53 25.02 -11.78
C PHE A 424 -0.50 25.34 -12.87
N ASN A 425 -0.33 26.44 -13.61
CA ASN A 425 -1.21 26.83 -14.70
C ASN A 425 -0.99 25.95 -15.93
N ASN A 426 -2.08 25.62 -16.62
CA ASN A 426 -2.07 24.83 -17.86
C ASN A 426 -1.40 23.45 -17.70
N LYS A 427 -1.52 22.83 -16.51
CA LYS A 427 -0.92 21.53 -16.21
C LYS A 427 -1.94 20.40 -16.27
N THR A 428 -1.45 19.20 -16.53
CA THR A 428 -2.19 17.96 -16.30
C THR A 428 -1.71 17.37 -14.99
N ILE A 429 -2.52 17.47 -13.94
CA ILE A 429 -2.19 16.97 -12.60
C ILE A 429 -2.69 15.53 -12.47
N VAL A 430 -1.79 14.61 -12.14
CA VAL A 430 -2.05 13.17 -12.06
C VAL A 430 -1.97 12.73 -10.61
N PHE A 431 -3.04 12.13 -10.11
CA PHE A 431 -3.07 11.44 -8.82
C PHE A 431 -3.00 9.94 -9.06
N LEU A 432 -1.83 9.37 -8.85
CA LEU A 432 -1.63 7.92 -8.90
C LEU A 432 -2.10 7.28 -7.60
N ASP A 433 -2.70 6.10 -7.69
CA ASP A 433 -3.08 5.28 -6.53
C ASP A 433 -2.80 3.81 -6.85
N ASP A 434 -2.60 2.98 -5.83
CA ASP A 434 -2.51 1.54 -6.04
C ASP A 434 -3.88 0.96 -6.41
N CYS A 435 -4.95 1.35 -5.71
CA CYS A 435 -6.27 0.80 -5.90
C CYS A 435 -7.44 1.77 -5.61
N ALA A 436 -8.39 1.84 -6.53
CA ALA A 436 -9.67 2.52 -6.35
C ALA A 436 -10.79 1.49 -6.17
N ILE A 437 -10.94 0.95 -4.95
CA ILE A 437 -11.99 -0.04 -4.64
C ILE A 437 -13.34 0.64 -4.45
N SER A 438 -13.54 1.41 -3.38
CA SER A 438 -14.73 2.25 -3.25
C SER A 438 -14.58 3.60 -3.96
N GLY A 439 -13.34 3.99 -4.27
CA GLY A 439 -12.99 5.30 -4.83
C GLY A 439 -13.03 6.44 -3.81
N VAL A 440 -13.28 6.15 -2.53
CA VAL A 440 -13.46 7.18 -1.48
C VAL A 440 -12.19 8.01 -1.25
N SER A 441 -11.00 7.41 -1.26
CA SER A 441 -9.73 8.15 -1.11
C SER A 441 -9.53 9.22 -2.17
N LEU A 442 -9.78 8.87 -3.43
CA LEU A 442 -9.66 9.79 -4.57
C LEU A 442 -10.78 10.82 -4.61
N PHE A 443 -11.96 10.45 -4.14
CA PHE A 443 -13.08 11.36 -3.95
C PHE A 443 -12.83 12.41 -2.87
N GLU A 444 -12.35 12.01 -1.69
CA GLU A 444 -12.01 12.92 -0.59
C GLU A 444 -10.92 13.91 -1.03
N LEU A 445 -9.94 13.42 -1.79
CA LEU A 445 -8.91 14.26 -2.41
C LEU A 445 -9.50 15.32 -3.33
N TYR A 446 -10.47 14.94 -4.17
CA TYR A 446 -11.15 15.89 -5.06
C TYR A 446 -11.90 16.96 -4.27
N TRP A 447 -12.62 16.59 -3.21
CA TRP A 447 -13.33 17.55 -2.36
C TRP A 447 -12.40 18.58 -1.71
N VAL A 448 -11.23 18.15 -1.22
CA VAL A 448 -10.24 19.09 -0.68
C VAL A 448 -9.78 20.08 -1.75
N LEU A 449 -9.61 19.64 -3.01
CA LEU A 449 -9.27 20.53 -4.13
C LEU A 449 -10.42 21.49 -4.48
N ASP A 450 -11.66 21.03 -4.41
CA ASP A 450 -12.82 21.87 -4.67
C ASP A 450 -13.00 22.95 -3.58
N ASP A 451 -12.86 22.57 -2.31
CA ASP A 451 -12.99 23.46 -1.14
C ASP A 451 -11.99 24.63 -1.17
N ILE A 452 -10.78 24.42 -1.67
CA ILE A 452 -9.76 25.47 -1.80
C ILE A 452 -9.91 26.31 -3.08
N GLY A 453 -10.94 26.04 -3.89
CA GLY A 453 -11.23 26.74 -5.14
C GLY A 453 -10.27 26.40 -6.27
N PHE A 454 -9.77 25.16 -6.35
CA PHE A 454 -8.81 24.74 -7.38
C PHE A 454 -9.28 25.06 -8.81
N GLU A 455 -10.59 24.95 -9.09
CA GLU A 455 -11.14 25.35 -10.39
C GLU A 455 -10.97 26.85 -10.68
N SER A 456 -11.21 27.71 -9.70
CA SER A 456 -11.07 29.16 -9.89
C SER A 456 -9.61 29.59 -10.02
N LYS A 457 -8.70 28.90 -9.32
CA LYS A 457 -7.28 29.24 -9.23
C LYS A 457 -6.49 28.78 -10.45
N ILE A 458 -6.75 27.56 -10.91
CA ILE A 458 -6.11 26.97 -12.11
C ILE A 458 -7.16 26.38 -13.07
N PRO A 459 -7.99 27.25 -13.69
CA PRO A 459 -9.16 26.83 -14.48
C PRO A 459 -8.79 26.00 -15.70
N GLU A 460 -7.63 26.25 -16.29
CA GLU A 460 -7.15 25.54 -17.47
C GLU A 460 -6.51 24.19 -17.13
N SER A 461 -6.17 23.92 -15.87
CA SER A 461 -5.53 22.65 -15.48
C SER A 461 -6.55 21.51 -15.38
N ASN A 462 -6.12 20.31 -15.75
CA ASN A 462 -6.93 19.08 -15.74
C ASN A 462 -6.41 18.10 -14.68
N ILE A 463 -7.30 17.29 -14.14
CA ILE A 463 -6.96 16.23 -13.20
C ILE A 463 -7.11 14.87 -13.89
N ILE A 464 -6.14 13.98 -13.65
CA ILE A 464 -6.23 12.57 -13.97
C ILE A 464 -6.19 11.77 -12.66
N PHE A 465 -7.26 11.02 -12.41
CA PHE A 465 -7.26 9.97 -11.38
C PHE A 465 -6.73 8.68 -12.00
N ALA A 466 -5.61 8.18 -11.47
CA ALA A 466 -4.85 7.12 -12.09
C ALA A 466 -4.58 5.92 -11.16
N PRO A 467 -5.61 5.15 -10.77
CA PRO A 467 -5.42 3.95 -9.96
C PRO A 467 -4.88 2.77 -10.78
N VAL A 468 -3.90 2.03 -10.25
CA VAL A 468 -3.38 0.81 -10.91
C VAL A 468 -4.48 -0.25 -11.05
N TYR A 469 -5.28 -0.44 -10.00
CA TYR A 469 -6.48 -1.29 -10.02
C TYR A 469 -7.74 -0.48 -9.69
N ALA A 470 -8.85 -0.72 -10.38
CA ALA A 470 -10.13 -0.11 -10.02
C ALA A 470 -11.29 -1.12 -10.11
N THR A 471 -12.20 -1.08 -9.14
CA THR A 471 -13.47 -1.80 -9.27
C THR A 471 -14.45 -1.01 -10.14
N LYS A 472 -15.53 -1.66 -10.59
CA LYS A 472 -16.60 -0.95 -11.31
C LYS A 472 -17.19 0.17 -10.44
N LYS A 473 -17.42 -0.10 -9.16
CA LYS A 473 -18.00 0.82 -8.20
C LYS A 473 -17.09 2.01 -7.91
N GLY A 474 -15.79 1.77 -7.71
CA GLY A 474 -14.79 2.81 -7.52
C GLY A 474 -14.71 3.77 -8.71
N CYS A 475 -14.64 3.23 -9.93
CA CYS A 475 -14.70 4.05 -11.15
C CYS A 475 -15.98 4.89 -11.22
N GLN A 476 -17.14 4.31 -10.95
CA GLN A 476 -18.42 5.02 -10.99
C GLN A 476 -18.47 6.16 -9.97
N ASN A 477 -18.02 5.91 -8.75
CA ASN A 477 -18.03 6.94 -7.71
C ASN A 477 -17.10 8.11 -8.08
N ILE A 478 -15.91 7.85 -8.60
CA ILE A 478 -14.99 8.91 -9.08
C ILE A 478 -15.60 9.65 -10.28
N GLN A 479 -16.19 8.93 -11.23
CA GLN A 479 -16.81 9.54 -12.42
C GLN A 479 -17.98 10.44 -12.03
N ASN A 480 -18.83 10.00 -11.11
CA ASN A 480 -19.94 10.82 -10.61
C ASN A 480 -19.45 12.13 -9.98
N VAL A 481 -18.27 12.14 -9.37
CA VAL A 481 -17.69 13.36 -8.79
C VAL A 481 -17.18 14.28 -9.89
N ILE A 482 -16.49 13.73 -10.90
CA ILE A 482 -16.08 14.47 -12.09
C ILE A 482 -17.29 15.09 -12.81
N ASP A 483 -18.39 14.35 -12.89
CA ASP A 483 -19.58 14.73 -13.66
C ASP A 483 -20.45 15.79 -12.97
N ASN A 484 -20.54 15.74 -11.64
CA ASN A 484 -21.49 16.56 -10.88
C ASN A 484 -20.85 17.77 -10.17
N GLN A 485 -19.53 17.89 -10.17
CA GLN A 485 -18.83 19.01 -9.58
C GLN A 485 -18.47 20.07 -10.63
N HIS A 486 -18.05 21.25 -10.18
CA HIS A 486 -17.98 22.47 -10.99
C HIS A 486 -17.07 22.37 -12.24
N ARG A 487 -16.18 21.36 -12.33
CA ARG A 487 -15.11 21.22 -13.34
C ARG A 487 -15.56 20.75 -14.73
N ARG A 488 -16.85 20.75 -15.06
CA ARG A 488 -17.41 20.55 -16.43
C ARG A 488 -16.85 19.34 -17.20
N ASN A 489 -16.65 18.19 -16.55
CA ASN A 489 -16.16 16.95 -17.18
C ASN A 489 -14.77 17.05 -17.82
N LYS A 490 -13.93 18.01 -17.40
CA LYS A 490 -12.56 18.18 -17.94
C LYS A 490 -11.54 17.20 -17.37
N ASP A 491 -11.90 16.50 -16.31
CA ASP A 491 -11.03 15.56 -15.62
C ASP A 491 -11.25 14.13 -16.15
N LYS A 492 -10.28 13.24 -15.92
CA LYS A 492 -10.29 11.90 -16.52
C LYS A 492 -9.88 10.83 -15.53
N ILE A 493 -10.41 9.63 -15.71
CA ILE A 493 -9.93 8.42 -15.04
C ILE A 493 -9.09 7.61 -16.04
N ILE A 494 -7.86 7.24 -15.65
CA ILE A 494 -6.99 6.34 -16.41
C ILE A 494 -6.53 5.23 -15.46
N TYR A 495 -7.06 4.02 -15.62
CA TYR A 495 -6.69 2.88 -14.78
C TYR A 495 -5.79 1.88 -15.52
N GLY A 496 -5.04 1.07 -14.76
CA GLY A 496 -4.27 -0.04 -15.29
C GLY A 496 -5.15 -1.25 -15.60
N THR A 497 -5.70 -1.85 -14.54
CA THR A 497 -6.63 -2.98 -14.58
C THR A 497 -7.99 -2.58 -14.00
N LYS A 498 -9.07 -3.07 -14.61
CA LYS A 498 -10.43 -2.91 -14.09
C LYS A 498 -11.07 -4.26 -13.80
N GLU A 499 -11.83 -4.32 -12.71
CA GLU A 499 -12.65 -5.48 -12.35
C GLU A 499 -13.65 -5.87 -13.47
N THR A 500 -13.71 -7.16 -13.78
CA THR A 500 -14.54 -7.70 -14.86
C THR A 500 -15.81 -8.39 -14.36
N LYS A 501 -15.75 -9.13 -13.25
CA LYS A 501 -16.86 -9.87 -12.62
C LYS A 501 -17.27 -9.24 -11.28
N ASN A 502 -18.51 -9.44 -10.83
CA ASN A 502 -18.85 -9.10 -9.45
C ASN A 502 -18.46 -10.27 -8.53
N TRP A 503 -18.02 -9.96 -7.32
CA TRP A 503 -17.61 -10.99 -6.36
C TRP A 503 -18.72 -12.00 -6.00
N ASN A 504 -19.99 -11.57 -6.05
CA ASN A 504 -21.16 -12.36 -5.67
C ASN A 504 -21.86 -13.09 -6.83
N ASP A 505 -21.30 -13.05 -8.04
CA ASP A 505 -21.86 -13.77 -9.18
C ASP A 505 -21.87 -15.29 -8.90
N ASN A 506 -23.01 -15.96 -9.10
CA ASN A 506 -23.20 -17.41 -8.86
C ASN A 506 -22.99 -17.90 -7.41
N ILE A 507 -23.06 -17.02 -6.41
CA ILE A 507 -23.03 -17.39 -5.00
C ILE A 507 -24.42 -17.82 -4.51
N LYS A 508 -24.51 -18.97 -3.84
CA LYS A 508 -25.79 -19.48 -3.31
C LYS A 508 -26.11 -18.92 -1.92
N ASN A 509 -25.13 -18.92 -1.02
CA ASN A 509 -25.28 -18.59 0.40
C ASN A 509 -24.53 -17.29 0.76
N SER A 510 -24.94 -16.17 0.17
CA SER A 510 -24.26 -14.87 0.33
C SER A 510 -24.14 -14.41 1.78
N ARG A 511 -25.13 -14.72 2.63
CA ARG A 511 -25.12 -14.40 4.06
C ARG A 511 -23.99 -15.12 4.80
N PHE A 512 -23.89 -16.44 4.67
CA PHE A 512 -22.83 -17.20 5.31
C PHE A 512 -21.46 -16.91 4.69
N LEU A 513 -21.40 -16.75 3.36
CA LEU A 513 -20.18 -16.32 2.69
C LEU A 513 -19.67 -15.00 3.29
N THR A 514 -20.54 -14.02 3.55
CA THR A 514 -20.15 -12.73 4.14
C THR A 514 -19.49 -12.88 5.53
N HIS A 515 -19.94 -13.85 6.33
CA HIS A 515 -19.30 -14.17 7.61
C HIS A 515 -17.89 -14.77 7.43
N VAL A 516 -17.67 -15.53 6.36
CA VAL A 516 -16.37 -16.17 6.06
C VAL A 516 -15.38 -15.20 5.44
N ILE A 517 -15.81 -14.40 4.46
CA ILE A 517 -14.92 -13.44 3.78
C ILE A 517 -14.68 -12.16 4.58
N GLY A 518 -15.54 -11.90 5.57
CA GLY A 518 -15.48 -10.76 6.48
C GLY A 518 -15.77 -9.42 5.81
N ASN A 519 -15.48 -8.32 6.52
CA ASN A 519 -15.76 -6.96 6.06
C ASN A 519 -14.60 -6.31 5.30
N SER A 520 -14.90 -5.21 4.62
CA SER A 520 -13.92 -4.27 4.08
C SER A 520 -14.05 -2.97 4.87
N GLN A 521 -12.96 -2.36 5.32
CA GLN A 521 -13.06 -1.30 6.35
C GLN A 521 -13.75 -0.02 5.87
N TYR A 522 -13.59 0.32 4.60
CA TYR A 522 -14.18 1.52 4.00
C TYR A 522 -15.54 1.28 3.35
N SER A 523 -16.15 0.10 3.56
CA SER A 523 -17.54 0.01 3.24
C SER A 523 -18.33 0.89 4.20
N LYS A 524 -18.95 1.95 3.69
CA LYS A 524 -20.18 2.44 4.34
C LYS A 524 -21.09 1.22 4.55
N PRO A 525 -22.02 1.18 5.52
CA PRO A 525 -22.92 0.04 5.71
C PRO A 525 -23.70 -0.41 4.44
N LYS A 526 -23.66 0.41 3.37
CA LYS A 526 -24.23 0.16 2.04
C LYS A 526 -23.21 -0.23 0.95
N ASP A 527 -21.91 -0.23 1.22
CA ASP A 527 -20.87 -0.61 0.26
C ASP A 527 -20.61 -2.12 0.39
N PHE A 528 -21.06 -2.88 -0.59
CA PHE A 528 -20.95 -4.33 -0.58
C PHE A 528 -19.72 -4.85 -1.32
N THR A 529 -18.76 -3.99 -1.69
CA THR A 529 -17.54 -4.44 -2.39
C THR A 529 -16.68 -5.31 -1.48
N LYS A 530 -16.47 -6.56 -1.91
CA LYS A 530 -15.57 -7.55 -1.30
C LYS A 530 -14.46 -7.89 -2.30
N PRO A 531 -13.51 -6.97 -2.52
CA PRO A 531 -12.39 -7.23 -3.42
C PRO A 531 -11.48 -8.34 -2.85
N CYS A 532 -10.80 -9.06 -3.74
CA CYS A 532 -9.78 -10.04 -3.37
C CYS A 532 -8.45 -9.72 -4.05
N VAL A 533 -7.80 -8.63 -3.63
CA VAL A 533 -6.59 -8.13 -4.31
C VAL A 533 -5.33 -8.49 -3.53
N ILE A 534 -4.31 -8.98 -4.22
CA ILE A 534 -3.03 -9.41 -3.66
C ILE A 534 -1.92 -8.59 -4.31
N TYR A 535 -1.26 -7.70 -3.56
CA TYR A 535 -0.06 -6.98 -4.00
C TYR A 535 1.19 -7.63 -3.41
N PRO A 536 2.37 -7.46 -4.05
CA PRO A 536 3.57 -8.16 -3.62
C PRO A 536 4.17 -7.55 -2.34
N TYR A 537 3.74 -6.36 -1.94
CA TYR A 537 4.27 -5.62 -0.79
C TYR A 537 3.22 -5.35 0.30
N MET A 538 1.93 -5.66 0.09
CA MET A 538 0.87 -5.52 1.10
C MET A 538 -0.49 -6.06 0.63
N SER A 539 -1.45 -6.17 1.55
CA SER A 539 -2.88 -6.09 1.21
C SER A 539 -3.31 -4.62 1.09
N PRO A 540 -4.15 -4.24 0.12
CA PRO A 540 -4.79 -2.93 0.10
C PRO A 540 -5.62 -2.64 1.35
N ASP A 541 -5.75 -1.36 1.70
CA ASP A 541 -6.45 -0.89 2.91
C ASP A 541 -7.94 -1.26 2.93
N ASN A 542 -8.58 -1.28 1.77
CA ASN A 542 -10.00 -1.54 1.54
C ASN A 542 -10.27 -2.97 1.03
N ASN A 543 -9.29 -3.87 1.13
CA ASN A 543 -9.46 -5.28 0.79
C ASN A 543 -10.46 -5.97 1.76
N CYS A 544 -11.04 -7.12 1.41
CA CYS A 544 -11.79 -7.89 2.42
C CYS A 544 -10.84 -8.60 3.42
N GLU A 545 -11.35 -8.90 4.62
CA GLU A 545 -10.61 -9.62 5.68
C GLU A 545 -9.99 -10.94 5.18
N PHE A 546 -10.73 -11.74 4.43
CA PHE A 546 -10.21 -12.98 3.86
C PHE A 546 -9.05 -12.75 2.88
N ALA A 547 -9.18 -11.78 1.99
CA ALA A 547 -8.14 -11.44 1.02
C ALA A 547 -6.89 -10.85 1.69
N ALA A 548 -7.06 -10.11 2.79
CA ALA A 548 -5.94 -9.70 3.63
C ALA A 548 -5.15 -10.90 4.18
N ASN A 549 -5.83 -12.00 4.56
CA ASN A 549 -5.15 -13.22 4.98
C ASN A 549 -4.36 -13.86 3.84
N ILE A 550 -4.93 -13.94 2.63
CA ILE A 550 -4.19 -14.44 1.47
C ILE A 550 -2.95 -13.59 1.21
N ALA A 551 -3.08 -12.26 1.20
CA ALA A 551 -1.96 -11.36 0.94
C ALA A 551 -0.87 -11.43 2.04
N VAL A 552 -1.26 -11.56 3.32
CA VAL A 552 -0.30 -11.77 4.43
C VAL A 552 0.39 -13.13 4.30
N LEU A 553 -0.36 -14.17 3.97
CA LEU A 553 0.16 -15.51 3.66
C LEU A 553 0.81 -15.58 2.27
N HIS A 554 1.02 -14.47 1.58
CA HIS A 554 1.81 -14.43 0.35
C HIS A 554 3.19 -13.81 0.64
N ASP A 555 3.34 -13.10 1.77
CA ASP A 555 4.58 -12.51 2.29
C ASP A 555 5.31 -13.46 3.26
N ILE A 556 5.25 -14.78 2.98
CA ILE A 556 5.48 -15.86 3.96
C ILE A 556 6.93 -15.90 4.49
N THR A 557 7.20 -15.10 5.52
CA THR A 557 7.80 -15.45 6.83
C THR A 557 8.39 -14.18 7.45
N HIS A 558 7.66 -13.46 8.31
CA HIS A 558 8.25 -12.53 9.29
C HIS A 558 7.29 -12.34 10.47
N GLY A 559 7.56 -12.78 11.70
CA GLY A 559 8.75 -13.41 12.26
C GLY A 559 8.38 -14.45 13.32
N ASP A 560 9.42 -14.95 13.98
CA ASP A 560 9.39 -15.98 15.02
C ASP A 560 8.12 -16.02 15.89
N ASN A 561 7.75 -17.24 16.29
CA ASN A 561 6.70 -17.68 17.21
C ASN A 561 6.62 -16.95 18.57
N LYS A 562 7.30 -15.82 18.77
CA LYS A 562 7.18 -14.98 19.95
C LYS A 562 6.18 -13.88 19.67
N ILE A 563 5.00 -14.04 20.28
CA ILE A 563 4.13 -13.02 20.88
C ILE A 563 4.68 -11.57 20.74
N PHE A 564 4.77 -11.00 19.53
CA PHE A 564 5.30 -9.65 19.34
C PHE A 564 4.15 -8.66 19.11
N ASP A 565 4.20 -7.63 19.96
CA ASP A 565 3.33 -6.47 20.17
C ASP A 565 2.05 -6.37 19.32
N ARG A 566 0.96 -6.93 19.90
CA ARG A 566 -0.40 -7.07 19.34
C ARG A 566 -1.05 -5.77 18.86
N GLU A 567 -0.50 -4.60 19.20
CA GLU A 567 -1.08 -3.30 18.85
C GLU A 567 -0.37 -2.54 17.71
N ARG A 568 0.87 -2.91 17.32
CA ARG A 568 1.70 -2.04 16.45
C ARG A 568 1.97 -2.56 15.04
N GLY A 569 2.01 -3.87 14.81
CA GLY A 569 2.25 -4.47 13.49
C GLY A 569 0.99 -4.62 12.63
N VAL A 570 -0.16 -4.74 13.27
CA VAL A 570 -1.41 -5.20 12.64
C VAL A 570 -2.33 -4.06 12.18
N LYS A 571 -2.12 -2.83 12.68
CA LYS A 571 -2.89 -1.62 12.30
C LYS A 571 -2.64 -1.12 10.85
N ARG A 572 -2.01 -1.91 9.98
CA ARG A 572 -1.39 -1.50 8.69
C ARG A 572 -2.06 -2.08 7.46
N ILE A 573 -2.90 -3.08 7.66
CA ILE A 573 -3.92 -3.51 6.72
C ILE A 573 -5.21 -3.13 7.42
N LYS A 574 -5.86 -2.11 6.89
CA LYS A 574 -6.99 -1.47 7.54
C LYS A 574 -8.19 -2.39 7.73
N SER A 575 -8.35 -3.38 6.86
CA SER A 575 -9.32 -4.48 7.02
C SER A 575 -8.87 -5.61 7.93
N TYR A 576 -7.63 -5.64 8.44
CA TYR A 576 -7.18 -6.73 9.31
C TYR A 576 -7.85 -6.65 10.68
N SER A 577 -8.49 -7.75 11.06
CA SER A 577 -9.19 -7.92 12.33
C SER A 577 -8.54 -9.00 13.20
N ASN A 578 -9.01 -9.16 14.44
CA ASN A 578 -8.62 -10.31 15.26
C ASN A 578 -8.96 -11.65 14.57
N LEU A 579 -9.97 -11.69 13.70
CA LEU A 579 -10.32 -12.89 12.94
C LEU A 579 -9.23 -13.26 11.94
N CYS A 580 -8.61 -12.28 11.26
CA CYS A 580 -7.49 -12.55 10.37
C CYS A 580 -6.34 -13.26 11.10
N LYS A 581 -6.02 -12.83 12.32
CA LYS A 581 -4.99 -13.50 13.12
C LYS A 581 -5.35 -14.96 13.44
N ILE A 582 -6.59 -15.21 13.83
CA ILE A 582 -7.06 -16.57 14.14
C ILE A 582 -7.05 -17.43 12.88
N ILE A 583 -7.49 -16.89 11.74
CA ILE A 583 -7.42 -17.56 10.42
C ILE A 583 -5.98 -17.92 10.10
N GLN A 584 -5.04 -16.97 10.18
CA GLN A 584 -3.62 -17.23 9.90
C GLN A 584 -3.03 -18.33 10.80
N ILE A 585 -3.26 -18.28 12.12
CA ILE A 585 -2.81 -19.32 13.05
C ILE A 585 -3.43 -20.68 12.69
N THR A 586 -4.71 -20.68 12.36
CA THR A 586 -5.46 -21.88 11.98
C THR A 586 -4.93 -22.45 10.67
N THR A 587 -4.62 -21.62 9.68
CA THR A 587 -3.99 -22.02 8.42
C THR A 587 -2.65 -22.71 8.67
N GLN A 588 -1.77 -22.14 9.50
CA GLN A 588 -0.48 -22.75 9.80
C GLN A 588 -0.64 -24.11 10.49
N LYS A 589 -1.57 -24.23 11.45
CA LYS A 589 -1.87 -25.50 12.12
C LYS A 589 -2.39 -26.56 11.14
N LEU A 590 -3.27 -26.16 10.21
CA LEU A 590 -3.78 -27.05 9.17
C LEU A 590 -2.67 -27.53 8.22
N LEU A 591 -1.70 -26.67 7.89
CA LEU A 591 -0.55 -27.03 7.06
C LEU A 591 0.42 -27.99 7.79
N ASN A 592 0.59 -27.81 9.10
CA ASN A 592 1.46 -28.63 9.93
C ASN A 592 0.79 -29.92 10.47
N ASN A 593 -0.50 -30.11 10.21
CA ASN A 593 -1.33 -31.17 10.83
C ASN A 593 -1.34 -31.12 12.37
N GLU A 594 -1.34 -29.92 12.95
CA GLU A 594 -1.40 -29.68 14.39
C GLU A 594 -2.85 -29.59 14.92
N GLU A 595 -3.06 -29.84 16.21
CA GLU A 595 -4.38 -29.67 16.85
C GLU A 595 -4.86 -28.22 16.84
N LEU A 596 -6.12 -28.02 16.44
CA LEU A 596 -6.77 -26.70 16.43
C LEU A 596 -7.00 -26.18 17.86
N PRO A 597 -6.87 -24.86 18.11
CA PRO A 597 -7.04 -24.26 19.45
C PRO A 597 -8.40 -24.62 20.07
N ASN A 598 -8.45 -24.84 21.39
CA ASN A 598 -9.70 -25.07 22.13
C ASN A 598 -10.50 -23.78 22.39
N ASP A 599 -9.85 -22.61 22.27
CA ASP A 599 -10.38 -21.29 22.64
C ASP A 599 -10.36 -20.30 21.48
#